data_AF-A0AAN8J5X0-F1
#
_entry.id   AF-A0AAN8J5X0-F1
#
_cell.length_a   1.000
_cell.length_b   1.000
_cell.length_c   1.000
_cell.angle_alpha   90.00
_cell.angle_beta   90.00
_cell.angle_gamma   90.00
#
_symmetry.space_group_name_H-M   'P 1'
#
loop_
_entity.id
_entity.type
_entity.pdbx_description
1 polymer ?
#
loop_
_entity_poly.entity_id
_entity_poly.type
_entity_poly.pdbx_seq_one_letter_code
_entity_poly.pdbx_strand_id
1 'polypeptide(L)'
;MASAGDLIRRILLDLQKGKTEEFDLFVNSLIDPKTLSGTVKNYLKGLKDCVTLFNKTNESLLTAIMKMKRLNQSEGVIKAYHDLLINLMSANTHYVNVSLNMLVRYFLPDMSEVELQDGIYNVDDETQKKT
;
A
#
# COMPACT_ATOMS: atom_id res chain seq x y z
N MET A 1 13.53 26.83 -2.31
CA MET A 1 12.23 26.34 -1.80
C MET A 1 12.45 24.94 -1.27
N ALA A 2 12.00 24.62 -0.05
CA ALA A 2 12.10 23.26 0.48
C ALA A 2 11.28 22.32 -0.43
N SER A 3 11.89 21.22 -0.87
CA SER A 3 11.21 20.23 -1.70
C SER A 3 10.21 19.43 -0.85
N ALA A 4 9.25 18.76 -1.51
CA ALA A 4 8.36 17.83 -0.82
C ALA A 4 9.15 16.70 -0.12
N GLY A 5 10.32 16.33 -0.66
CA GLY A 5 11.25 15.39 -0.04
C GLY A 5 11.82 15.92 1.27
N ASP A 6 12.22 17.20 1.34
CA ASP A 6 12.78 17.80 2.57
C ASP A 6 11.75 17.83 3.71
N LEU A 7 10.49 18.14 3.38
CA LEU A 7 9.40 18.12 4.35
C LEU A 7 9.15 16.70 4.88
N ILE A 8 9.02 15.72 3.99
CA ILE A 8 8.78 14.33 4.38
C ILE A 8 9.97 13.77 5.16
N ARG A 9 11.20 14.08 4.73
CA ARG A 9 12.41 13.71 5.46
C ARG A 9 12.37 14.23 6.90
N ARG A 10 12.00 15.49 7.10
CA ARG A 10 11.86 16.09 8.43
C ARG A 10 10.82 15.33 9.26
N ILE A 11 9.62 15.10 8.71
CA ILE A 11 8.54 14.38 9.38
C ILE A 11 8.99 12.97 9.82
N LEU A 12 9.65 12.22 8.93
CA LEU A 12 10.14 10.87 9.24
C LEU A 12 11.25 10.88 10.30
N LEU A 13 12.15 11.86 10.27
CA LEU A 13 13.20 12.01 11.29
C LEU A 13 12.65 12.46 12.65
N ASP A 14 11.59 13.27 12.67
CA ASP A 14 10.92 13.69 13.90
C ASP A 14 10.11 12.53 14.51
N LEU A 15 9.50 11.66 13.69
CA LEU A 15 8.89 10.41 14.15
C LEU A 15 9.89 9.51 14.88
N GLN A 16 11.12 9.38 14.35
CA GLN A 16 12.18 8.59 15.00
C GLN A 16 12.60 9.16 16.37
N LYS A 17 12.30 10.44 16.64
CA LYS A 17 12.50 11.09 17.93
C LYS A 17 11.26 11.04 18.83
N GLY A 18 10.21 10.32 18.41
CA GLY A 18 8.96 10.18 19.15
C GLY A 18 7.93 11.28 18.91
N LYS A 19 8.14 12.19 17.95
CA LYS A 19 7.16 13.24 17.60
C LYS A 19 6.22 12.71 16.51
N THR A 20 4.99 12.38 16.88
CA THR A 20 4.04 11.72 15.97
C THR A 20 3.05 12.67 15.30
N GLU A 21 2.79 13.85 15.87
CA GLU A 21 1.69 14.74 15.45
C GLU A 21 1.73 15.10 13.95
N GLU A 22 2.87 15.59 13.44
CA GLU A 22 2.99 15.91 12.01
C GLU A 22 2.94 14.67 11.12
N PHE A 23 3.43 13.52 11.63
CA PHE A 23 3.38 12.26 10.89
C PHE A 23 1.94 11.75 10.75
N ASP A 24 1.15 11.83 11.81
CA ASP A 24 -0.24 11.41 11.81
C ASP A 24 -1.08 12.30 10.88
N LEU A 25 -0.86 13.63 10.92
CA LEU A 25 -1.48 14.58 9.99
C LEU A 25 -1.11 14.27 8.53
N PHE A 26 0.17 13.97 8.29
CA PHE A 26 0.66 13.57 6.97
C PHE A 26 -0.01 12.27 6.48
N VAL A 27 -0.06 11.22 7.30
CA VAL A 27 -0.68 9.93 6.95
C VAL A 27 -2.16 10.13 6.66
N ASN A 28 -2.88 10.87 7.52
CA ASN A 28 -4.29 11.17 7.33
C ASN A 28 -4.55 11.91 6.02
N SER A 29 -3.75 12.93 5.72
CA SER A 29 -3.83 13.65 4.43
C SER A 29 -3.50 12.74 3.26
N LEU A 30 -2.50 11.85 3.38
CA LEU A 30 -2.13 10.94 2.31
C LEU A 30 -3.28 9.99 1.97
N ILE A 31 -3.97 9.42 2.97
CA ILE A 31 -5.03 8.43 2.77
C ILE A 31 -6.41 9.02 2.49
N ASP A 32 -6.64 10.30 2.81
CA ASP A 32 -7.92 10.97 2.57
C ASP A 32 -8.25 11.02 1.06
N PRO A 33 -9.39 10.44 0.64
CA PRO A 33 -9.86 10.53 -0.75
C PRO A 33 -10.05 11.96 -1.26
N LYS A 34 -10.25 12.93 -0.38
CA LYS A 34 -10.47 14.35 -0.70
C LYS A 34 -9.17 15.12 -0.96
N THR A 35 -8.02 14.54 -0.65
CA THR A 35 -6.73 15.20 -0.87
C THR A 35 -6.48 15.38 -2.37
N LEU A 36 -6.10 16.60 -2.75
CA LEU A 36 -5.82 16.96 -4.14
C LEU A 36 -4.74 16.05 -4.75
N SER A 37 -4.98 15.61 -5.99
CA SER A 37 -4.08 14.71 -6.72
C SER A 37 -2.65 15.25 -6.85
N GLY A 38 -2.50 16.58 -7.01
CA GLY A 38 -1.19 17.24 -7.03
C GLY A 38 -0.42 17.11 -5.71
N THR A 39 -1.12 17.27 -4.58
CA THR A 39 -0.56 17.11 -3.23
C THR A 39 -0.15 15.66 -2.99
N VAL A 40 -1.05 14.72 -3.29
CA VAL A 40 -0.75 13.27 -3.20
C VAL A 40 0.48 12.90 -4.02
N LYS A 41 0.54 13.36 -5.28
CA LYS A 41 1.68 13.09 -6.17
C LYS A 41 2.98 13.62 -5.59
N ASN A 42 2.97 14.81 -4.99
CA ASN A 42 4.15 15.37 -4.34
C ASN A 42 4.57 14.58 -3.11
N TYR A 43 3.61 14.10 -2.31
CA TYR A 43 3.89 13.23 -1.18
C TYR A 43 4.52 11.91 -1.62
N LEU A 44 3.96 11.24 -2.62
CA LEU A 44 4.51 9.99 -3.15
C LEU A 44 5.94 10.17 -3.69
N LYS A 45 6.21 11.28 -4.36
CA LYS A 45 7.58 11.63 -4.80
C LYS A 45 8.53 11.86 -3.62
N GLY A 46 8.13 12.64 -2.62
CA GLY A 46 8.97 12.89 -1.45
C GLY A 46 9.23 11.62 -0.63
N LEU A 47 8.23 10.73 -0.52
CA LEU A 47 8.41 9.40 0.08
C LEU A 47 9.45 8.57 -0.69
N LYS A 48 9.40 8.59 -2.02
CA LYS A 48 10.34 7.87 -2.89
C LYS A 48 11.78 8.34 -2.65
N ASP A 49 11.97 9.64 -2.50
CA ASP A 49 13.29 10.22 -2.23
C ASP A 49 13.79 9.93 -0.79
N CYS A 50 12.89 9.47 0.09
CA CYS A 50 13.17 9.14 1.49
C CYS A 50 13.12 7.63 1.80
N VAL A 51 13.13 6.74 0.79
CA VAL A 51 12.97 5.27 0.98
C VAL A 51 13.98 4.67 1.96
N THR A 52 15.17 5.25 2.07
CA THR A 52 16.22 4.81 3.03
C THR A 52 15.89 5.09 4.49
N LEU A 53 14.86 5.91 4.78
CA LEU A 53 14.42 6.24 6.14
C LEU A 53 13.25 5.34 6.61
N PHE A 54 12.80 4.43 5.76
CA PHE A 54 11.76 3.46 6.11
C PHE A 54 12.35 2.38 7.01
N ASN A 55 11.69 2.14 8.14
CA ASN A 55 12.12 1.20 9.17
C ASN A 55 10.89 0.74 9.99
N LYS A 56 11.11 -0.08 11.00
CA LYS A 56 10.02 -0.63 11.84
C LYS A 56 9.13 0.44 12.48
N THR A 57 9.65 1.63 12.78
CA THR A 57 8.90 2.73 13.39
C THR A 57 7.83 3.32 12.46
N ASN A 58 7.99 3.18 11.14
CA ASN A 58 7.04 3.69 10.14
C ASN A 58 6.41 2.59 9.29
N GLU A 59 6.34 1.36 9.80
CA GLU A 59 5.62 0.25 9.14
C GLU A 59 4.13 0.52 8.94
N SER A 60 3.51 1.32 9.82
CA SER A 60 2.11 1.75 9.68
C SER A 60 1.89 2.59 8.42
N LEU A 61 2.84 3.48 8.09
CA LEU A 61 2.80 4.27 6.86
C LEU A 61 2.90 3.37 5.62
N LEU A 62 3.78 2.36 5.65
CA LEU A 62 3.86 1.39 4.56
C LEU A 62 2.55 0.64 4.37
N THR A 63 1.99 0.14 5.47
CA THR A 63 0.70 -0.53 5.44
C THR A 63 -0.40 0.37 4.87
N ALA A 64 -0.40 1.66 5.23
CA ALA A 64 -1.35 2.65 4.73
C ALA A 64 -1.16 2.91 3.22
N ILE A 65 0.07 3.12 2.76
CA ILE A 65 0.41 3.29 1.34
C ILE A 65 -0.07 2.08 0.54
N MET A 66 0.21 0.87 1.02
CA MET A 66 -0.09 -0.38 0.35
C MET A 66 -1.59 -0.68 0.27
N LYS A 67 -2.36 -0.35 1.31
CA LYS A 67 -3.82 -0.55 1.34
C LYS A 67 -4.57 0.52 0.55
N MET A 68 -3.89 1.52 0.04
CA MET A 68 -4.56 2.65 -0.56
C MET A 68 -5.15 2.28 -1.92
N LYS A 69 -6.49 2.35 -2.03
CA LYS A 69 -7.24 2.07 -3.27
C LYS A 69 -6.99 3.19 -4.29
N ARG A 70 -5.82 3.19 -4.94
CA ARG A 70 -5.36 4.24 -5.88
C ARG A 70 -5.80 4.04 -7.33
N LEU A 71 -6.63 3.04 -7.61
CA LEU A 71 -7.05 2.64 -8.97
C LEU A 71 -7.88 3.71 -9.71
N ASN A 72 -8.45 4.70 -9.01
CA ASN A 72 -9.31 5.75 -9.59
C ASN A 72 -8.69 7.16 -9.60
N GLN A 73 -7.38 7.29 -9.40
CA GLN A 73 -6.71 8.60 -9.36
C GLN A 73 -6.06 8.97 -10.71
N SER A 74 -5.70 10.24 -10.89
CA SER A 74 -5.04 10.72 -12.11
C SER A 74 -3.79 9.89 -12.45
N GLU A 75 -3.50 9.73 -13.74
CA GLU A 75 -2.33 8.97 -14.25
C GLU A 75 -1.02 9.37 -13.57
N GLY A 76 -0.82 10.68 -13.29
CA GLY A 76 0.37 11.18 -12.61
C GLY A 76 0.53 10.71 -11.16
N VAL A 77 -0.57 10.41 -10.46
CA VAL A 77 -0.55 9.82 -9.11
C VAL A 77 -0.25 8.33 -9.20
N ILE A 78 -0.89 7.61 -10.13
CA ILE A 78 -0.67 6.18 -10.37
C ILE A 78 0.82 5.93 -10.68
N LYS A 79 1.41 6.72 -11.58
CA LYS A 79 2.83 6.60 -11.92
C LYS A 79 3.74 6.85 -10.70
N ALA A 80 3.49 7.93 -9.96
CA ALA A 80 4.28 8.23 -8.76
C ALA A 80 4.16 7.15 -7.68
N TYR A 81 2.99 6.53 -7.57
CA TYR A 81 2.74 5.40 -6.66
C TYR A 81 3.55 4.16 -7.09
N HIS A 82 3.49 3.76 -8.37
CA HIS A 82 4.29 2.66 -8.89
C HIS A 82 5.80 2.89 -8.71
N ASP A 83 6.28 4.09 -9.01
CA ASP A 83 7.69 4.47 -8.83
C ASP A 83 8.13 4.32 -7.36
N LEU A 84 7.27 4.69 -6.40
CA LEU A 84 7.52 4.50 -4.98
C LEU A 84 7.59 3.02 -4.61
N LEU A 85 6.61 2.21 -5.05
CA LEU A 85 6.58 0.78 -4.74
C LEU A 85 7.81 0.04 -5.28
N ILE A 86 8.20 0.32 -6.53
CA ILE A 86 9.39 -0.30 -7.16
C ILE A 86 10.64 0.06 -6.37
N ASN A 87 10.84 1.32 -6.02
CA ASN A 87 12.00 1.75 -5.22
C ASN A 87 11.99 1.13 -3.83
N LEU A 88 10.83 1.08 -3.18
CA LEU A 88 10.68 0.49 -1.85
C LEU A 88 11.05 -1.00 -1.85
N MET A 89 10.48 -1.78 -2.77
CA MET A 89 10.75 -3.20 -2.91
C MET A 89 12.21 -3.49 -3.29
N SER A 90 12.82 -2.63 -4.11
CA SER A 90 14.21 -2.78 -4.54
C SER A 90 15.21 -2.42 -3.43
N ALA A 91 14.89 -1.43 -2.60
CA ALA A 91 15.75 -0.99 -1.51
C ALA A 91 15.61 -1.85 -0.25
N ASN A 92 14.44 -2.47 -0.03
CA ASN A 92 14.12 -3.18 1.20
C ASN A 92 13.45 -4.53 0.90
N THR A 93 14.24 -5.58 0.83
CA THR A 93 13.77 -6.96 0.54
C THR A 93 12.76 -7.46 1.57
N HIS A 94 12.78 -6.93 2.80
CA HIS A 94 11.78 -7.22 3.84
C HIS A 94 10.35 -6.90 3.39
N TYR A 95 10.16 -5.81 2.64
CA TYR A 95 8.83 -5.37 2.20
C TYR A 95 8.37 -6.02 0.90
N VAL A 96 9.23 -6.79 0.22
CA VAL A 96 8.87 -7.49 -1.02
C VAL A 96 7.76 -8.51 -0.78
N ASN A 97 7.89 -9.35 0.25
CA ASN A 97 6.89 -10.40 0.53
C ASN A 97 5.53 -9.79 0.90
N VAL A 98 5.52 -8.76 1.76
CA VAL A 98 4.30 -8.01 2.12
C VAL A 98 3.69 -7.38 0.86
N SER A 99 4.52 -6.84 -0.03
CA SER A 99 4.05 -6.19 -1.24
C SER A 99 3.48 -7.12 -2.29
N LEU A 100 4.12 -8.26 -2.51
CA LEU A 100 3.63 -9.29 -3.42
C LEU A 100 2.33 -9.91 -2.92
N ASN A 101 2.22 -10.22 -1.62
CA ASN A 101 0.97 -10.75 -1.06
C ASN A 101 -0.20 -9.78 -1.23
N MET A 102 0.07 -8.48 -1.07
CA MET A 102 -0.94 -7.44 -1.27
C MET A 102 -1.35 -7.31 -2.75
N LEU A 103 -0.37 -7.28 -3.66
CA LEU A 103 -0.64 -7.27 -5.11
C LEU A 103 -1.47 -8.49 -5.54
N VAL A 104 -1.10 -9.68 -5.08
CA VAL A 104 -1.84 -10.92 -5.36
C VAL A 104 -3.29 -10.80 -4.90
N ARG A 105 -3.57 -10.19 -3.73
CA ARG A 105 -4.95 -9.97 -3.27
C ARG A 105 -5.79 -9.11 -4.21
N TYR A 106 -5.19 -8.19 -4.98
CA TYR A 106 -5.94 -7.42 -5.99
C TYR A 106 -6.33 -8.24 -7.23
N PHE A 107 -5.64 -9.35 -7.48
CA PHE A 107 -5.97 -10.28 -8.57
C PHE A 107 -6.93 -11.40 -8.13
N LEU A 108 -7.15 -11.54 -6.82
CA LEU A 108 -8.12 -12.49 -6.28
C LEU A 108 -9.51 -11.82 -6.22
N PRO A 109 -10.59 -12.57 -6.49
CA PRO A 109 -11.94 -12.09 -6.25
C PRO A 109 -12.09 -11.72 -4.77
N ASP A 110 -12.81 -10.64 -4.50
CA ASP A 110 -13.09 -10.23 -3.12
C ASP A 110 -13.98 -11.33 -2.49
N MET A 111 -13.38 -12.15 -1.64
CA MET A 111 -14.07 -13.27 -1.00
C MET A 111 -15.22 -12.81 -0.08
N SER A 112 -15.36 -11.50 0.17
CA SER A 112 -16.52 -10.92 0.84
C SER A 112 -17.77 -10.77 -0.05
N GLU A 113 -17.61 -10.86 -1.38
CA GLU A 113 -18.72 -10.89 -2.34
C GLU A 113 -19.14 -12.32 -2.72
N VAL A 114 -18.44 -13.34 -2.22
CA VAL A 114 -18.88 -14.72 -2.35
C VAL A 114 -20.00 -14.96 -1.34
N GLU A 115 -21.24 -14.74 -1.77
CA GLU A 115 -22.38 -15.36 -1.12
C GLU A 115 -22.09 -16.87 -1.09
N LEU A 116 -21.84 -17.41 0.11
CA LEU A 116 -21.98 -18.84 0.35
C LEU A 116 -23.45 -19.15 0.12
N GLN A 117 -23.84 -19.40 -1.13
CA GLN A 117 -25.02 -20.20 -1.37
C GLN A 117 -24.69 -21.54 -0.73
N ASP A 118 -25.34 -21.84 0.39
CA ASP A 118 -25.45 -23.16 1.00
C ASP A 118 -26.09 -24.11 -0.03
N GLY A 119 -25.32 -24.46 -1.04
CA GLY A 119 -25.67 -25.34 -2.14
C GLY A 119 -24.92 -26.65 -1.91
N ILE A 120 -25.64 -27.59 -1.32
CA ILE A 120 -25.30 -29.01 -1.14
C ILE A 120 -24.36 -29.49 -2.24
N TYR A 121 -23.11 -29.79 -1.87
CA TYR A 121 -22.24 -30.60 -2.72
C TYR A 121 -22.80 -32.03 -2.68
N ASN A 122 -23.68 -32.36 -3.64
CA ASN A 122 -23.93 -33.75 -3.97
C ASN A 122 -22.63 -34.29 -4.55
N VAL A 123 -21.91 -35.04 -3.72
CA VAL A 123 -20.85 -35.92 -4.20
C VAL A 123 -21.59 -37.02 -4.97
N ASP A 124 -21.71 -36.84 -6.29
CA ASP A 124 -22.01 -37.94 -7.19
C ASP A 124 -20.81 -38.89 -7.13
N ASP A 125 -20.88 -39.80 -6.16
CA ASP A 125 -20.00 -40.95 -6.04
C ASP A 125 -20.44 -41.99 -7.08
N GLU A 126 -20.13 -41.73 -8.35
CA GLU A 126 -20.16 -42.76 -9.37
C GLU A 126 -18.81 -42.94 -10.07
N THR A 127 -18.24 -44.10 -9.71
CA THR A 127 -17.40 -45.01 -10.50
C THR A 127 -15.92 -44.68 -10.70
N GLN A 128 -15.06 -45.51 -10.10
CA GLN A 128 -14.25 -46.54 -10.81
C GLN A 128 -14.06 -47.79 -9.89
N LYS A 129 -14.60 -48.98 -10.18
CA LYS A 129 -14.32 -50.01 -11.22
C LYS A 129 -13.24 -51.04 -10.80
N LYS A 130 -13.60 -52.35 -10.92
CA LYS A 130 -12.77 -53.59 -10.87
C LYS A 130 -12.28 -54.00 -9.47
N THR A 131 -12.48 -55.22 -8.97
CA THR A 131 -12.39 -56.55 -9.61
C THR A 131 -13.25 -57.53 -8.82
#